data_AF-A0A969JLK4-F1
#
_entry.id   AF-A0A969JLK4-F1
#
_cell.length_a   1.000
_cell.length_b   1.000
_cell.length_c   1.000
_cell.angle_alpha   90.00
_cell.angle_beta   90.00
_cell.angle_gamma   90.00
#
_symmetry.space_group_name_H-M   'P 1'
#
loop_
_entity.id
_entity.type
_entity.pdbx_description
1 polymer ?
#
loop_
_entity_poly.entity_id
_entity_poly.type
_entity_poly.pdbx_seq_one_letter_code
_entity_poly.pdbx_strand_id
1 'polypeptide(L)'
;KLVGWIAHYLIGVSFAFLLPAFWGTAWLRQPTIGPALLVGVATVAMPFLLMQPGMGAGIAASRTPRPNAARFHSFMTHTVFGLGLYASAWAVRCLGMGST
;
A
#
# COMPACT_ATOMS: atom_id res chain seq x y z
N LYS A 1 4.50 -16.43 12.95
CA LYS A 1 5.72 -15.68 12.58
C LYS A 1 6.35 -16.41 11.37
N LEU A 2 7.10 -15.75 10.48
CA LEU A 2 7.36 -16.10 9.07
C LEU A 2 6.13 -16.04 8.13
N VAL A 3 5.09 -16.85 8.31
CA VAL A 3 3.92 -16.87 7.40
C VAL A 3 3.29 -15.48 7.23
N GLY A 4 3.12 -14.74 8.33
CA GLY A 4 2.59 -13.37 8.28
C GLY A 4 3.49 -12.38 7.53
N TRP A 5 4.82 -12.55 7.59
CA TRP A 5 5.75 -11.72 6.83
C TRP A 5 5.68 -12.02 5.34
N ILE A 6 5.66 -13.31 4.96
CA ILE A 6 5.51 -13.75 3.57
C ILE A 6 4.20 -13.21 2.99
N ALA A 7 3.08 -13.43 3.69
CA ALA A 7 1.78 -12.92 3.26
C ALA A 7 1.80 -11.40 3.10
N HIS A 8 2.38 -10.67 4.06
CA HIS A 8 2.47 -9.21 4.01
C HIS A 8 3.23 -8.71 2.78
N TYR A 9 4.42 -9.26 2.49
CA TYR A 9 5.21 -8.85 1.33
C TYR A 9 4.56 -9.26 0.01
N LEU A 10 3.98 -10.47 -0.08
CA LEU A 10 3.30 -10.90 -1.31
C LEU A 10 2.12 -9.98 -1.63
N ILE A 11 1.27 -9.69 -0.65
CA ILE A 11 0.14 -8.76 -0.81
C ILE A 11 0.64 -7.37 -1.20
N GLY A 12 1.69 -6.87 -0.54
CA GLY A 12 2.28 -5.56 -0.85
C GLY A 12 2.81 -5.48 -2.29
N VAL A 13 3.52 -6.53 -2.75
CA VAL A 13 3.98 -6.64 -4.14
C VAL A 13 2.81 -6.68 -5.10
N SER A 14 1.76 -7.46 -4.82
CA SER A 14 0.54 -7.48 -5.64
C SER A 14 -0.12 -6.09 -5.74
N PHE A 15 -0.17 -5.33 -4.64
CA PHE A 15 -0.72 -3.97 -4.66
C PHE A 15 0.15 -2.98 -5.42
N ALA A 16 1.48 -3.13 -5.42
CA ALA A 16 2.35 -2.30 -6.23
C ALA A 16 2.03 -2.43 -7.74
N PHE A 17 1.67 -3.62 -8.20
CA PHE A 17 1.28 -3.87 -9.60
C PHE A 17 -0.07 -3.27 -9.99
N LEU A 18 -0.96 -2.95 -9.04
CA LEU A 18 -2.23 -2.29 -9.36
C LEU A 18 -2.01 -0.92 -10.02
N LEU A 19 -0.95 -0.22 -9.63
CA LEU A 19 -0.69 1.13 -10.11
C LEU A 19 -0.41 1.18 -11.63
N PRO A 20 0.57 0.43 -12.19
CA PRO A 20 0.74 0.34 -13.64
C PRO A 20 -0.42 -0.41 -14.33
N ALA A 21 -1.17 -1.26 -13.63
CA ALA A 21 -2.35 -1.92 -14.21
C ALA A 21 -3.49 -0.91 -14.49
N PHE A 22 -3.72 0.06 -13.59
CA PHE A 22 -4.79 1.05 -13.74
C PHE A 22 -4.35 2.34 -14.47
N TRP A 23 -3.12 2.81 -14.28
CA TRP A 23 -2.60 4.04 -14.92
C TRP A 23 -1.66 3.77 -16.11
N GLY A 24 -1.43 2.51 -16.44
CA GLY A 24 -0.53 2.10 -17.51
C GLY A 24 0.95 2.23 -17.16
N THR A 25 1.81 1.60 -17.97
CA THR A 25 3.27 1.71 -17.83
C THR A 25 3.79 3.13 -18.09
N ALA A 26 3.00 3.98 -18.74
CA ALA A 26 3.30 5.40 -18.92
C ALA A 26 3.46 6.14 -17.57
N TRP A 27 2.73 5.73 -16.53
CA TRP A 27 2.89 6.31 -15.20
C TRP A 27 4.28 6.01 -14.61
N LEU A 28 4.88 4.85 -14.89
CA LEU A 28 6.26 4.56 -14.47
C LEU A 28 7.28 5.48 -15.14
N ARG A 29 6.99 5.93 -16.37
CA ARG A 29 7.82 6.91 -17.09
C ARG A 29 7.62 8.33 -16.58
N GLN A 30 6.41 8.69 -16.20
CA GLN A 30 6.05 10.02 -15.71
C GLN A 30 5.31 9.91 -14.37
N PRO A 31 6.03 9.53 -13.29
CA PRO A 31 5.40 9.26 -12.01
C PRO A 31 4.80 10.55 -11.45
N THR A 32 3.54 10.45 -11.03
CA THR A 32 2.81 11.50 -10.31
C THR A 32 2.38 10.97 -8.95
N ILE A 33 2.39 11.84 -7.94
CA ILE A 33 2.15 11.43 -6.54
C ILE A 33 0.71 11.01 -6.26
N GLY A 34 -0.27 11.58 -6.98
CA GLY A 34 -1.70 11.36 -6.76
C GLY A 34 -2.11 9.89 -6.86
N PRO A 35 -1.87 9.21 -8.00
CA PRO A 35 -2.19 7.79 -8.16
C PRO A 35 -1.51 6.89 -7.12
N ALA A 36 -0.24 7.16 -6.79
CA ALA A 36 0.51 6.37 -5.81
C ALA A 36 -0.07 6.50 -4.39
N LEU A 37 -0.43 7.72 -3.97
CA LEU A 37 -1.10 7.95 -2.69
C LEU A 37 -2.52 7.37 -2.68
N LEU A 38 -3.25 7.45 -3.78
CA LEU A 38 -4.58 6.86 -3.90
C LEU A 38 -4.51 5.34 -3.70
N VAL A 39 -3.62 4.65 -4.41
CA VAL A 39 -3.42 3.19 -4.23
C VAL A 39 -2.96 2.89 -2.81
N GLY A 40 -1.97 3.63 -2.30
CA GLY A 40 -1.50 3.49 -0.92
C GLY A 40 -2.64 3.57 0.09
N VAL A 41 -3.36 4.69 0.14
CA VAL A 41 -4.47 4.88 1.08
C VAL A 41 -5.61 3.89 0.86
N ALA A 42 -5.95 3.55 -0.38
CA ALA A 42 -7.02 2.58 -0.67
C ALA A 42 -6.74 1.20 -0.05
N THR A 43 -5.48 0.79 0.03
CA THR A 43 -5.10 -0.50 0.63
C THR A 43 -5.38 -0.58 2.15
N VAL A 44 -5.64 0.54 2.84
CA VAL A 44 -6.12 0.58 4.25
C VAL A 44 -7.43 -0.20 4.43
N ALA A 45 -8.23 -0.38 3.37
CA ALA A 45 -9.41 -1.22 3.42
C ALA A 45 -9.09 -2.67 3.86
N MET A 46 -7.94 -3.21 3.46
CA MET A 46 -7.53 -4.58 3.81
C MET A 46 -7.30 -4.79 5.31
N PRO A 47 -6.47 -3.99 6.00
CA PRO A 47 -6.34 -4.13 7.43
C PRO A 47 -7.66 -3.84 8.14
N PHE A 48 -8.45 -2.85 7.71
CA PHE A 48 -9.68 -2.48 8.41
C PHE A 48 -10.80 -3.51 8.31
N LEU A 49 -10.94 -4.17 7.16
CA LEU A 49 -12.09 -5.03 6.88
C LEU A 49 -11.76 -6.52 6.93
N LEU A 50 -10.51 -6.91 6.68
CA LEU A 50 -10.11 -8.33 6.65
C LEU A 50 -9.15 -8.66 7.79
N MET A 51 -7.99 -7.99 7.85
CA MET A 51 -6.92 -8.43 8.75
C MET A 51 -7.23 -8.15 10.22
N GLN A 52 -7.65 -6.92 10.57
CA GLN A 52 -7.99 -6.57 11.96
C GLN A 52 -9.17 -7.40 12.48
N PRO A 53 -10.27 -7.61 11.74
CA PRO A 53 -11.32 -8.56 12.14
C PRO A 53 -10.80 -9.99 12.32
N GLY A 54 -10.05 -10.52 11.35
CA GLY A 54 -9.49 -11.88 11.41
C GLY A 54 -8.50 -12.08 12.58
N MET A 55 -7.86 -11.02 13.04
CA MET A 55 -6.98 -11.01 14.23
C MET A 55 -7.73 -10.73 15.54
N GLY A 56 -9.07 -10.61 15.52
CA GLY A 56 -9.88 -10.33 16.70
C GLY A 56 -9.95 -8.85 17.12
N ALA A 57 -9.25 -7.94 16.41
CA ALA A 57 -9.26 -6.50 16.69
C ALA A 57 -10.55 -5.80 16.26
N GLY A 58 -11.46 -6.50 15.57
CA GLY A 58 -12.74 -5.95 15.09
C GLY A 58 -12.59 -5.12 13.81
N ILE A 59 -13.72 -4.68 13.25
CA ILE A 59 -13.75 -3.84 12.04
C ILE A 59 -13.10 -2.49 12.37
N ALA A 60 -12.13 -2.10 11.54
CA ALA A 60 -11.31 -0.90 11.74
C ALA A 60 -10.78 -0.80 13.19
N ALA A 61 -10.24 -1.90 13.73
CA ALA A 61 -9.65 -2.00 15.07
C ALA A 61 -10.59 -1.62 16.23
N SER A 62 -11.91 -1.74 16.04
CA SER A 62 -12.92 -1.29 17.01
C SER A 62 -12.83 -1.92 18.41
N ARG A 63 -12.23 -3.11 18.54
CA ARG A 63 -12.06 -3.83 19.80
C ARG A 63 -10.68 -3.65 20.44
N THR A 64 -9.83 -2.80 19.88
CA THR A 64 -8.52 -2.48 20.48
C THR A 64 -8.67 -1.45 21.60
N PRO A 65 -7.76 -1.41 22.59
CA PRO A 65 -7.83 -0.42 23.68
C PRO A 65 -7.76 1.05 23.22
N ARG A 66 -7.18 1.31 22.03
CA ARG A 66 -7.02 2.66 21.46
C ARG A 66 -7.33 2.64 19.94
N PRO A 67 -8.60 2.55 19.54
CA PRO A 67 -8.99 2.30 18.15
C PRO A 67 -8.55 3.41 17.19
N ASN A 68 -8.67 4.68 17.58
CA ASN A 68 -8.27 5.79 16.72
C ASN A 68 -6.75 5.85 16.50
N ALA A 69 -5.95 5.50 17.50
CA ALA A 69 -4.50 5.39 17.34
C ALA A 69 -4.13 4.26 16.37
N ALA A 70 -4.79 3.10 16.48
CA ALA A 70 -4.58 1.97 15.58
C ALA A 70 -4.98 2.29 14.13
N ARG A 71 -6.10 3.00 13.93
CA ARG A 71 -6.55 3.48 12.62
C ARG A 71 -5.56 4.47 12.02
N PHE A 72 -5.14 5.47 12.80
CA PHE A 72 -4.18 6.47 12.35
C PHE A 72 -2.84 5.84 11.98
N HIS A 73 -2.34 4.90 12.79
CA HIS A 73 -1.13 4.15 12.47
C HIS A 73 -1.27 3.42 11.14
N SER A 74 -2.37 2.69 10.93
CA SER A 74 -2.62 1.98 9.66
C SER A 74 -2.67 2.94 8.48
N PHE A 75 -3.37 4.06 8.60
CA PHE A 75 -3.44 5.09 7.58
C PHE A 75 -2.05 5.67 7.25
N MET A 76 -1.24 5.99 8.26
CA MET A 76 0.13 6.48 8.07
C MET A 76 1.02 5.45 7.38
N THR A 77 1.00 4.18 7.80
CA THR A 77 1.78 3.11 7.17
C THR A 77 1.45 2.97 5.68
N HIS A 78 0.17 3.04 5.32
CA HIS A 78 -0.25 2.89 3.92
C HIS A 78 -0.03 4.16 3.08
N THR A 79 -0.02 5.33 3.72
CA THR A 79 0.46 6.57 3.09
C THR A 79 1.95 6.46 2.77
N VAL A 80 2.76 5.97 3.73
CA VAL A 80 4.20 5.71 3.50
C VAL A 80 4.40 4.68 2.40
N PHE A 81 3.58 3.63 2.34
CA PHE A 81 3.62 2.68 1.23
C PHE A 81 3.36 3.36 -0.12
N GLY A 82 2.34 4.22 -0.23
CA GLY A 82 2.07 5.01 -1.44
C GLY A 82 3.22 5.95 -1.83
N LEU A 83 3.85 6.63 -0.86
CA LEU A 83 5.06 7.41 -1.09
C LEU A 83 6.23 6.52 -1.57
N GLY A 84 6.35 5.31 -1.03
CA GLY A 84 7.30 4.29 -1.48
C GLY A 84 7.09 3.92 -2.95
N LEU A 85 5.85 3.66 -3.38
CA LEU A 85 5.52 3.39 -4.78
C LEU A 85 5.95 4.54 -5.70
N TYR A 86 5.69 5.78 -5.28
CA TYR A 86 6.11 6.96 -6.02
C TYR A 86 7.64 7.07 -6.14
N ALA A 87 8.36 6.88 -5.04
CA ALA A 87 9.82 6.90 -5.01
C ALA A 87 10.42 5.77 -5.85
N SER A 88 9.85 4.57 -5.80
CA SER A 88 10.27 3.43 -6.62
C SER A 88 10.07 3.69 -8.11
N ALA A 89 8.96 4.31 -8.51
CA ALA A 89 8.74 4.69 -9.90
C ALA A 89 9.74 5.73 -10.40
N TRP A 90 10.10 6.70 -9.55
CA TRP A 90 11.21 7.61 -9.84
C TRP A 90 12.55 6.88 -10.00
N ALA A 91 12.85 5.93 -9.13
CA ALA A 91 14.07 5.12 -9.27
C ALA A 91 14.09 4.35 -10.59
N VAL A 92 12.97 3.69 -10.96
CA VAL A 92 12.82 2.98 -12.25
C VAL A 92 13.02 3.93 -13.44
N ARG A 93 12.45 5.13 -13.38
CA ARG A 93 12.64 6.17 -14.40
C ARG A 93 14.12 6.57 -14.52
N CYS A 94 14.79 6.85 -13.41
CA CYS A 94 16.20 7.25 -13.39
C CYS A 94 17.15 6.16 -13.90
N LEU A 95 16.80 4.88 -13.68
CA LEU A 95 17.55 3.73 -14.17
C LEU A 95 17.32 3.42 -15.66
N GLY A 96 16.48 4.19 -16.36
CA GLY A 96 16.18 3.98 -17.78
C GLY A 96 15.34 2.73 -18.08
N MET A 97 14.86 2.04 -17.05
CA MET A 97 14.11 0.78 -17.15
C MET A 97 12.65 0.97 -17.63
N GLY A 98 12.19 2.20 -17.84
CA GLY A 98 10.84 2.51 -18.35
C GLY A 98 10.74 2.69 -19.87
N SER A 99 11.81 2.43 -20.63
CA SER A 99 11.97 2.86 -22.03
C SER A 99 11.53 1.88 -23.12
N THR A 100 10.93 0.74 -22.75
CA THR A 100 10.33 -0.23 -23.69
C THR A 100 8.83 -0.05 -23.80
#